data_AF-A0ABD7GNH1-F1
#
_entry.id   AF-A0ABD7GNH1-F1
#
_cell.length_a   1.000
_cell.length_b   1.000
_cell.length_c   1.000
_cell.angle_alpha   90.00
_cell.angle_beta   90.00
_cell.angle_gamma   90.00
#
_symmetry.space_group_name_H-M   'P 1'
#
loop_
_entity.id
_entity.type
_entity.pdbx_description
1 polymer ?
#
loop_
_entity_poly.entity_id
_entity_poly.type
_entity_poly.pdbx_seq_one_letter_code
_entity_poly.pdbx_strand_id
1 'polypeptide(L)' 'MNFIPCHHVNAVGPMGGITSASMPMLVVENVTDGNRAYCNLNEGIGKVMRFGAYGEDVLTRHRWMRDVLMPVLSAALVRM' A
#
# COMPACT_ATOMS: atom_id res chain seq x y z
N MET A 1 -13.83 -5.51 13.95
CA MET A 1 -13.27 -5.45 12.58
C MET A 1 -14.27 -4.68 11.74
N ASN A 2 -13.88 -3.56 11.12
CA ASN A 2 -14.76 -2.81 10.22
C ASN A 2 -14.26 -2.98 8.78
N PHE A 3 -15.12 -3.44 7.87
CA PHE A 3 -14.79 -3.61 6.46
C PHE A 3 -15.51 -2.54 5.66
N ILE A 4 -14.74 -1.71 4.97
CA ILE A 4 -15.27 -0.69 4.07
C ILE A 4 -14.49 -0.73 2.74
N PRO A 5 -15.13 -0.37 1.62
CA PRO A 5 -14.42 -0.21 0.35
C PRO A 5 -13.30 0.83 0.45
N CYS A 6 -12.18 0.62 -0.25
CA CYS A 6 -11.09 1.60 -0.30
C CYS A 6 -11.59 2.99 -0.75
N HIS A 7 -12.54 3.03 -1.70
CA HIS A 7 -13.11 4.26 -2.23
C HIS A 7 -13.83 5.12 -1.18
N HIS A 8 -14.28 4.55 -0.05
CA HIS A 8 -14.91 5.32 1.03
C HIS A 8 -13.89 6.12 1.86
N VAL A 9 -12.59 5.84 1.69
CA VAL A 9 -11.48 6.49 2.42
C VAL A 9 -10.43 7.05 1.45
N ASN A 10 -10.84 7.47 0.26
CA ASN A 10 -9.98 8.04 -0.78
C ASN A 10 -8.82 7.11 -1.21
N ALA A 11 -8.99 5.80 -1.04
CA ALA A 11 -7.99 4.82 -1.41
C ALA A 11 -8.44 3.97 -2.60
N VAL A 12 -7.48 3.40 -3.30
CA VAL A 12 -7.69 2.36 -4.31
C VAL A 12 -6.78 1.17 -3.98
N GLY A 13 -7.27 -0.04 -4.26
CA GLY A 13 -6.53 -1.28 -4.01
C GLY A 13 -6.60 -2.18 -5.24
N PRO A 14 -5.48 -2.71 -5.74
CA PRO A 14 -5.47 -3.60 -6.90
C PRO A 14 -5.99 -5.00 -6.52
N MET A 15 -6.79 -5.59 -7.42
CA MET A 15 -7.30 -6.97 -7.33
C MET A 15 -8.08 -7.20 -6.02
N GLY A 16 -7.57 -8.04 -5.09
CA GLY A 16 -8.21 -8.25 -3.79
C GLY A 16 -8.29 -7.00 -2.91
N GLY A 17 -7.47 -5.97 -3.17
CA GLY A 17 -7.59 -4.64 -2.58
C GLY A 17 -7.39 -4.55 -1.06
N ILE A 18 -7.02 -5.66 -0.40
CA ILE A 18 -6.87 -5.75 1.05
C ILE A 18 -5.82 -4.74 1.51
N THR A 19 -6.25 -3.85 2.39
CA THR A 19 -5.43 -2.78 2.98
C THR A 19 -5.72 -2.71 4.48
N SER A 20 -4.67 -2.61 5.30
CA SER A 20 -4.79 -2.54 6.75
C SER A 20 -3.88 -1.43 7.30
N ALA A 21 -4.10 -1.01 8.55
CA ALA A 21 -3.45 0.16 9.14
C ALA A 21 -1.91 0.12 9.13
N SER A 22 -1.31 -1.08 9.17
CA SER A 22 0.15 -1.23 9.16
C SER A 22 0.74 -1.38 7.75
N MET A 23 -0.10 -1.42 6.71
CA MET A 23 0.38 -1.49 5.34
C MET A 23 0.82 -0.10 4.88
N PRO A 24 2.02 0.01 4.31
CA PRO A 24 2.51 1.30 3.85
C PRO A 24 1.80 1.70 2.55
N MET A 25 1.50 2.99 2.40
CA MET A 25 0.68 3.53 1.31
C MET A 25 1.44 4.63 0.56
N LEU A 26 1.28 4.66 -0.77
CA LEU A 26 1.63 5.81 -1.59
C LEU A 26 0.56 6.89 -1.39
N VAL A 27 1.00 8.12 -1.11
CA VAL A 27 0.13 9.30 -1.03
C VAL A 27 0.30 10.10 -2.32
N VAL A 28 -0.80 10.33 -3.02
CA VAL A 28 -0.85 11.15 -4.22
C VAL A 28 -1.65 12.41 -3.89
N GLU A 29 -1.02 13.57 -4.03
CA GLU A 29 -1.66 14.87 -3.83
C GLU A 29 -1.99 15.50 -5.19
N ASN A 30 -3.25 15.89 -5.37
CA ASN A 30 -3.67 16.71 -6.49
C ASN A 30 -3.42 18.18 -6.12
N VAL A 31 -2.39 18.78 -6.72
CA VAL A 31 -2.00 20.18 -6.45
C VAL A 31 -3.02 21.21 -6.96
N THR A 32 -3.88 20.84 -7.91
CA THR A 32 -4.89 21.73 -8.50
C THR A 32 -6.09 21.90 -7.57
N ASP A 33 -6.63 20.78 -7.07
CA ASP A 33 -7.88 20.75 -6.30
C ASP A 33 -7.66 20.47 -4.79
N GLY A 34 -6.41 20.23 -4.37
CA GLY A 34 -6.03 20.06 -2.97
C GLY A 34 -6.44 18.73 -2.33
N ASN A 35 -6.97 17.78 -3.10
CA ASN A 35 -7.38 16.47 -2.58
C ASN A 35 -6.22 15.45 -2.60
N ARG A 36 -6.34 14.41 -1.77
CA ARG A 36 -5.38 13.29 -1.71
C ARG A 36 -6.04 11.97 -2.05
N ALA A 37 -5.27 11.09 -2.68
CA ALA A 37 -5.64 9.69 -2.91
C ALA A 37 -4.52 8.75 -2.43
N TYR A 38 -4.89 7.52 -2.10
CA TYR A 38 -3.98 6.53 -1.52
C TYR A 38 -4.00 5.22 -2.30
N CYS A 39 -2.85 4.57 -2.43
CA CYS A 39 -2.75 3.22 -3.00
C CYS A 39 -1.65 2.44 -2.30
N ASN A 40 -1.80 1.12 -2.16
CA ASN A 40 -0.72 0.27 -1.69
C ASN A 40 0.36 0.09 -2.78
N LEU A 41 1.50 -0.49 -2.43
CA LEU A 41 2.56 -0.79 -3.41
C LEU A 41 2.42 -2.20 -4.00
N ASN A 42 2.93 -2.35 -5.22
CA ASN A 42 3.07 -3.65 -5.86
C ASN A 42 4.01 -4.55 -5.05
N GLU A 43 3.54 -5.74 -4.70
CA GLU A 43 4.28 -6.71 -3.88
C GLU A 43 5.31 -7.53 -4.68
N GLY A 44 5.42 -7.31 -6.01
CA GLY A 44 6.24 -8.11 -6.92
C GLY A 44 5.44 -9.16 -7.70
N ILE A 45 6.16 -10.12 -8.28
CA ILE A 45 5.63 -11.19 -9.13
C ILE A 45 5.47 -12.48 -8.32
N GLY A 46 4.51 -13.32 -8.68
CA GLY A 46 4.32 -14.66 -8.10
C GLY A 46 3.30 -14.66 -6.97
N LYS A 47 3.62 -15.36 -5.88
CA LYS A 47 2.71 -15.55 -4.73
C LYS A 47 2.59 -14.24 -3.94
N VAL A 48 1.45 -13.55 -4.07
CA VAL A 48 1.20 -12.21 -3.49
C VAL A 48 -0.19 -12.11 -2.86
N MET A 49 -0.32 -11.22 -1.88
CA MET A 49 -1.54 -11.01 -1.08
C MET A 49 -2.69 -10.44 -1.92
N ARG A 50 -2.41 -9.57 -2.89
CA ARG A 50 -3.44 -9.07 -3.83
C ARG A 50 -4.16 -10.16 -4.64
N PHE A 51 -3.58 -11.36 -4.73
CA PHE A 51 -4.20 -12.56 -5.32
C PHE A 51 -4.65 -13.60 -4.29
N GLY A 52 -4.71 -13.24 -3.00
CA GLY A 52 -5.20 -14.09 -1.92
C GLY A 52 -4.15 -14.98 -1.25
N ALA A 53 -2.85 -14.86 -1.62
CA ALA A 53 -1.82 -15.65 -0.97
C ALA A 53 -1.47 -15.09 0.42
N TYR A 54 -1.37 -15.97 1.42
CA TYR A 54 -1.12 -15.59 2.82
C TYR A 54 -0.17 -16.60 3.50
N GLY A 55 1.00 -16.81 2.91
CA GLY A 55 2.06 -17.65 3.50
C GLY A 55 3.13 -16.82 4.19
N GLU A 56 4.02 -17.48 4.93
CA GLU A 56 5.13 -16.80 5.63
C GLU A 56 6.07 -16.06 4.66
N ASP A 57 6.24 -16.58 3.44
CA ASP A 57 6.97 -15.92 2.36
C ASP A 57 6.33 -14.58 1.95
N VAL A 58 4.99 -14.53 1.89
CA VAL A 58 4.23 -13.31 1.60
C VAL A 58 4.33 -12.34 2.77
N LEU A 59 4.11 -12.81 4.00
CA LEU A 59 4.15 -11.98 5.20
C LEU A 59 5.55 -11.40 5.45
N THR A 60 6.61 -12.19 5.26
CA THR A 60 8.00 -11.73 5.34
C THR A 60 8.24 -10.56 4.38
N ARG A 61 7.76 -10.68 3.14
CA ARG A 61 7.89 -9.60 2.15
C ARG A 61 7.09 -8.35 2.56
N HIS A 62 5.87 -8.50 3.06
CA HIS A 62 5.09 -7.35 3.56
C HIS A 62 5.77 -6.65 4.74
N ARG A 63 6.33 -7.42 5.70
CA ARG A 63 7.11 -6.86 6.81
C ARG A 63 8.33 -6.12 6.29
N TRP A 64 9.09 -6.68 5.34
CA TRP A 64 10.20 -6.00 4.70
C TRP A 64 9.77 -4.72 3.95
N MET A 65 8.64 -4.77 3.23
CA MET A 65 8.11 -3.58 2.54
C MET A 65 7.77 -2.46 3.52
N ARG A 66 7.18 -2.80 4.67
CA ARG A 66 6.84 -1.88 5.75
C ARG A 66 8.09 -1.33 6.46
N ASP A 67 9.04 -2.20 6.79
CA ASP A 67 10.16 -1.87 7.69
C ASP A 67 11.37 -1.29 6.94
N VAL A 68 11.49 -1.55 5.63
CA VAL A 68 12.68 -1.17 4.83
C VAL A 68 12.29 -0.39 3.57
N LEU A 69 11.55 -0.99 2.64
CA LEU A 69 11.29 -0.40 1.32
C LEU A 69 10.63 0.97 1.43
N MET A 70 9.54 1.06 2.18
CA MET A 70 8.71 2.26 2.22
C MET A 70 9.32 3.41 3.02
N PRO A 71 10.03 3.18 4.14
CA PRO A 71 10.86 4.21 4.76
C PRO A 71 11.91 4.78 3.81
N VAL A 72 12.60 3.92 3.03
CA VAL A 72 13.59 4.37 2.05
C VAL A 72 12.95 5.19 0.94
N LEU A 73 11.84 4.73 0.37
CA LEU A 73 11.10 5.47 -0.67
C LEU A 73 10.58 6.81 -0.15
N SER A 74 10.01 6.84 1.06
CA SER A 74 9.53 8.08 1.69
C SER A 74 10.67 9.08 1.89
N ALA A 75 11.82 8.63 2.40
CA ALA A 75 12.99 9.49 2.55
C ALA A 75 13.54 10.02 1.22
N ALA A 76 13.45 9.23 0.14
CA ALA A 76 13.84 9.67 -1.19
C ALA A 76 12.89 10.74 -1.74
N LEU A 77 11.57 10.55 -1.60
CA LEU A 77 10.56 11.49 -2.08
C LEU A 77 10.60 12.83 -1.34
N VAL A 78 10.94 12.85 -0.05
CA VAL A 78 11.10 14.11 0.73
C VAL A 78 12.25 14.98 0.22
N ARG A 79 13.20 14.42 -0.54
CA ARG A 79 14.34 15.15 -1.10
C ARG A 79 14.08 15.70 -2.51
N MET A 80 12.92 15.44 -3.09
CA MET A 80 12.49 15.97 -4.39
C MET A 80 11.72 17.27 -4.21
#